data_AF-V9HLM9-F1
#
_entry.id   AF-V9HLM9-F1
#
_cell.length_a   1.000
_cell.length_b   1.000
_cell.length_c   1.000
_cell.angle_alpha   90.00
_cell.angle_beta   90.00
_cell.angle_gamma   90.00
#
_symmetry.space_group_name_H-M   'P 1'
#
loop_
_entity.id
_entity.type
_entity.pdbx_description
1 polymer ?
#
loop_
_entity_poly.entity_id
_entity_poly.type
_entity_poly.pdbx_seq_one_letter_code
_entity_poly.pdbx_strand_id
1 'polypeptide(L)'
;MGKKKESTYIGAWFKFFEDHRKDEKDTKFIIEDDKETYLVYMYHKGLEYRTIIKATEEQIQIFKKNIDEVIGVKKMTIEEIEASKILQMPIYQM
;
A
#
# COMPACT_ATOMS: atom_id res chain seq x y z
N MET A 1 16.14 35.46 18.74
CA MET A 1 16.91 34.20 18.57
C MET A 1 16.44 33.27 19.68
N GLY A 2 15.63 32.24 19.45
CA GLY A 2 15.94 30.95 18.82
C GLY A 2 15.64 29.88 19.91
N LYS A 3 15.07 28.70 19.70
CA LYS A 3 14.73 27.89 18.53
C LYS A 3 13.44 27.09 18.82
N LYS A 4 12.91 26.52 17.74
CA LYS A 4 11.64 25.81 17.55
C LYS A 4 11.38 24.65 18.53
N LYS A 5 10.10 24.45 18.84
CA LYS A 5 9.51 23.17 19.26
C LYS A 5 9.83 22.11 18.19
N GLU A 6 10.70 21.15 18.49
CA GLU A 6 10.90 19.97 17.66
C GLU A 6 10.28 18.75 18.35
N SER A 7 9.08 18.40 17.87
CA SER A 7 8.61 17.03 17.66
C SER A 7 8.92 15.97 18.74
N THR A 8 8.07 15.89 19.76
CA THR A 8 7.95 14.73 20.66
C THR A 8 7.18 13.54 20.06
N TYR A 9 6.74 13.62 18.80
CA TYR A 9 5.90 12.58 18.18
C TYR A 9 6.68 11.51 17.43
N ILE A 10 7.91 11.78 16.98
CA ILE A 10 8.73 10.80 16.24
C ILE A 10 9.11 9.59 17.12
N GLY A 11 9.35 9.82 18.42
CA GLY A 11 9.77 8.74 19.33
C GLY A 11 8.69 7.69 19.64
N ALA A 12 7.42 8.08 19.67
CA ALA A 12 6.32 7.16 19.97
C ALA A 12 6.07 6.18 18.80
N TRP A 13 6.22 6.66 17.57
CA TRP A 13 6.08 5.84 16.37
C TRP A 13 7.21 4.81 16.24
N PHE A 14 8.47 5.24 16.38
CA PHE A 14 9.60 4.30 16.34
C PHE A 14 9.49 3.21 17.40
N LYS A 15 9.09 3.56 18.63
CA LYS A 15 8.89 2.59 19.70
C LYS A 15 7.74 1.61 19.42
N PHE A 16 6.64 2.10 18.84
CA PHE A 16 5.55 1.23 18.39
C PHE A 16 6.02 0.22 17.33
N PHE A 17 6.86 0.65 16.38
CA PHE A 17 7.42 -0.22 15.35
C PHE A 17 8.38 -1.28 15.89
N GLU A 18 9.25 -0.92 16.85
CA GLU A 18 10.13 -1.91 17.50
C GLU A 18 9.34 -2.93 18.32
N ASP A 19 8.34 -2.49 19.08
CA ASP A 19 7.55 -3.36 19.97
C ASP A 19 6.62 -4.33 19.19
N HIS A 20 6.31 -4.06 17.91
CA HIS A 20 5.35 -4.83 17.11
C HIS A 20 5.95 -5.50 15.86
N ARG A 21 7.27 -5.44 15.66
CA ARG A 21 7.96 -6.16 14.58
C ARG A 21 7.96 -7.66 14.89
N LYS A 22 6.93 -8.39 14.43
CA LYS A 22 6.90 -9.85 14.47
C LYS A 22 7.79 -10.42 13.36
N ASP A 23 8.59 -11.41 13.72
CA ASP A 23 9.54 -12.11 12.85
C ASP A 23 8.94 -12.47 11.49
N GLU A 24 9.68 -12.12 10.43
CA GLU A 24 9.40 -12.26 8.99
C GLU A 24 9.14 -13.70 8.49
N LYS A 25 8.95 -14.68 9.38
CA LYS A 25 9.09 -16.11 9.04
C LYS A 25 7.88 -16.78 8.37
N ASP A 26 6.73 -16.10 8.24
CA ASP A 26 5.53 -16.72 7.63
C ASP A 26 5.06 -16.09 6.33
N THR A 27 5.76 -15.10 5.78
CA THR A 27 5.42 -14.60 4.44
C THR A 27 6.17 -15.42 3.40
N LYS A 28 5.69 -16.63 3.09
CA LYS A 28 6.08 -17.32 1.85
C LYS A 28 5.73 -16.39 0.69
N PHE A 29 6.74 -15.76 0.11
CA PHE A 29 6.66 -15.09 -1.18
C PHE A 29 6.30 -16.14 -2.22
N ILE A 30 5.01 -16.37 -2.43
CA ILE A 30 4.54 -16.98 -3.66
C ILE A 30 4.62 -15.86 -4.70
N ILE A 31 5.77 -15.77 -5.36
CA ILE A 31 5.91 -15.13 -6.66
C ILE A 31 5.11 -16.02 -7.61
N GLU A 32 3.81 -15.76 -7.69
CA GLU A 32 2.96 -16.28 -8.76
C GLU A 32 3.24 -15.43 -10.01
N ASP A 33 3.52 -16.13 -11.11
CA ASP A 33 4.56 -15.89 -12.14
C ASP A 33 4.43 -14.66 -13.08
N ASP A 34 3.47 -13.77 -12.89
CA ASP A 34 3.27 -12.63 -13.81
C ASP A 34 2.50 -11.45 -13.20
N LYS A 35 2.13 -11.55 -11.92
CA LYS A 35 1.30 -10.56 -11.24
C LYS A 35 2.13 -9.59 -10.42
N GLU A 36 1.86 -8.32 -10.63
CA GLU A 36 2.49 -7.21 -9.92
C GLU A 36 1.49 -6.58 -8.95
N THR A 37 1.98 -5.78 -8.02
CA THR A 37 1.14 -5.12 -7.01
C THR A 37 0.92 -3.66 -7.38
N TYR A 38 -0.34 -3.24 -7.43
CA TYR A 38 -0.76 -1.90 -7.81
C TYR A 38 -1.54 -1.24 -6.68
N LEU A 39 -1.25 0.05 -6.46
CA LEU A 39 -2.09 0.95 -5.69
C LEU A 39 -3.10 1.60 -6.62
N VAL A 40 -4.37 1.34 -6.38
CA VAL A 40 -5.50 1.87 -7.13
C VAL A 40 -6.11 3.02 -6.35
N TYR A 41 -6.26 4.15 -7.03
CA TYR A 41 -6.93 5.35 -6.53
C TYR A 41 -8.34 5.38 -7.11
N MET A 42 -9.34 5.48 -6.25
CA MET A 42 -10.74 5.54 -6.64
C MET A 42 -11.43 6.76 -6.04
N TYR A 43 -12.43 7.28 -6.74
CA TYR A 43 -13.29 8.35 -6.26
C TYR A 43 -14.74 7.99 -6.49
N HIS A 44 -15.51 7.90 -5.41
CA HIS A 44 -16.94 7.55 -5.47
C HIS A 44 -17.72 8.41 -4.48
N LYS A 45 -18.82 9.03 -4.93
CA LYS A 45 -19.74 9.83 -4.10
C LYS A 45 -19.05 10.90 -3.23
N GLY A 46 -18.02 11.55 -3.74
CA GLY A 46 -17.31 12.60 -3.00
C GLY A 46 -16.21 12.11 -2.07
N LEU A 47 -15.92 10.80 -2.06
CA LEU A 47 -14.94 10.18 -1.18
C LEU A 47 -13.81 9.54 -1.99
N GLU A 48 -12.59 9.75 -1.51
CA GLU A 48 -11.39 9.09 -2.04
C GLU A 48 -11.14 7.75 -1.34
N TYR A 49 -10.86 6.73 -2.14
CA TYR A 49 -10.52 5.39 -1.68
C TYR A 49 -9.20 4.95 -2.29
N ARG A 50 -8.46 4.13 -1.53
CA ARG A 50 -7.23 3.50 -1.98
C ARG A 50 -7.31 2.02 -1.69
N THR A 51 -6.99 1.21 -2.68
CA THR A 51 -6.93 -0.25 -2.53
C THR A 51 -5.69 -0.80 -3.19
N ILE A 52 -5.21 -1.93 -2.70
CA ILE A 52 -4.04 -2.61 -3.25
C ILE A 52 -4.51 -3.87 -3.96
N ILE A 53 -4.11 -4.01 -5.22
CA ILE A 53 -4.51 -5.11 -6.08
C ILE A 53 -3.26 -5.78 -6.64
N LYS A 54 -3.20 -7.12 -6.55
CA LYS A 54 -2.24 -7.96 -7.24
C LYS A 54 -2.88 -8.48 -8.52
N ALA A 55 -2.34 -8.08 -9.68
CA ALA A 55 -2.89 -8.37 -11.00
C ALA A 55 -1.79 -8.35 -12.07
N THR A 56 -2.07 -8.87 -13.26
CA THR A 56 -1.21 -8.63 -14.43
C THR A 56 -1.40 -7.19 -14.96
N GLU A 57 -0.44 -6.68 -15.73
CA GLU A 57 -0.57 -5.36 -16.37
C GLU A 57 -1.80 -5.33 -17.31
N GLU A 58 -2.11 -6.42 -18.02
CA GLU A 58 -3.31 -6.46 -18.86
C GLU A 58 -4.60 -6.34 -18.03
N GLN A 59 -4.70 -7.10 -16.93
CA GLN A 59 -5.84 -7.05 -16.02
C GLN A 59 -6.04 -5.65 -15.42
N ILE A 60 -4.97 -4.96 -15.00
CA ILE A 60 -5.10 -3.62 -14.41
C ILE A 60 -5.54 -2.58 -15.44
N GLN A 61 -5.10 -2.70 -16.69
CA GLN A 61 -5.52 -1.81 -17.77
C GLN A 61 -7.00 -2.02 -18.14
N ILE A 62 -7.47 -3.27 -18.17
CA ILE A 62 -8.89 -3.59 -18.36
C ILE A 62 -9.72 -3.02 -17.21
N PHE A 63 -9.28 -3.25 -15.97
CA PHE A 63 -9.95 -2.74 -14.76
C PHE A 63 -10.10 -1.22 -14.78
N LYS A 64 -9.01 -0.50 -15.08
CA LYS A 64 -9.01 0.97 -15.19
C LYS A 64 -9.94 1.49 -16.28
N LYS A 65 -10.07 0.78 -17.41
CA LYS A 65 -10.95 1.19 -18.53
C LYS A 65 -12.43 0.96 -18.25
N ASN A 66 -12.76 -0.03 -17.42
CA ASN A 66 -14.13 -0.47 -17.22
C ASN A 66 -14.79 0.09 -15.95
N ILE A 67 -14.05 0.79 -15.09
CA ILE A 67 -14.55 1.35 -13.85
C ILE A 67 -14.26 2.85 -13.81
N ASP A 68 -15.31 3.65 -14.03
CA ASP A 68 -15.24 5.11 -14.07
C ASP A 68 -14.76 5.72 -12.75
N GLU A 69 -14.99 5.03 -11.62
CA GLU A 69 -14.50 5.45 -10.31
C GLU A 69 -12.98 5.34 -10.16
N VAL A 70 -12.27 4.61 -11.04
CA VAL A 70 -10.80 4.48 -10.96
C VAL A 70 -10.14 5.70 -11.60
N ILE A 71 -9.60 6.56 -10.76
CA ILE A 71 -8.94 7.81 -11.19
C ILE A 71 -7.44 7.63 -11.45
N GLY A 72 -6.84 6.54 -10.96
CA GLY A 72 -5.41 6.29 -11.13
C GLY A 72 -4.98 4.92 -10.66
N VAL A 73 -3.90 4.43 -11.26
CA VAL A 73 -3.22 3.20 -10.85
C VAL A 73 -1.72 3.46 -10.83
N LYS A 74 -1.03 2.94 -9.82
CA LYS A 74 0.41 3.03 -9.68
C LYS A 74 0.97 1.66 -9.32
N LYS A 75 1.92 1.16 -10.11
CA LYS A 75 2.72 -0.01 -9.74
C LYS A 75 3.54 0.32 -8.47
N MET A 76 3.43 -0.52 -7.46
CA MET A 76 4.09 -0.32 -6.16
C MET A 76 5.53 -0.82 -6.19
N THR A 77 6.43 -0.10 -5.50
CA THR A 77 7.79 -0.59 -5.24
C THR A 77 7.78 -1.61 -4.08
N ILE A 78 8.90 -2.31 -3.87
CA ILE A 78 9.04 -3.28 -2.78
C ILE A 78 8.84 -2.58 -1.43
N GLU A 79 9.42 -1.39 -1.24
CA GLU A 79 9.31 -0.60 -0.01
C GLU A 79 7.86 -0.17 0.26
N GLU A 80 7.10 0.17 -0.79
CA GLU A 80 5.68 0.51 -0.67
C GLU A 80 4.82 -0.71 -0.31
N ILE A 81 5.16 -1.90 -0.85
CA ILE A 81 4.51 -3.17 -0.51
C ILE A 81 4.82 -3.56 0.94
N GLU A 82 6.04 -3.35 1.41
CA GLU A 82 6.40 -3.60 2.81
C GLU A 82 5.68 -2.63 3.74
N ALA A 83 5.63 -1.35 3.39
CA ALA A 83 4.88 -0.34 4.16
C ALA A 83 3.38 -0.70 4.24
N SER A 84 2.78 -1.19 3.16
CA SER A 84 1.36 -1.58 3.17
C SER A 84 1.07 -2.77 4.07
N LYS A 85 1.98 -3.74 4.17
CA LYS A 85 1.89 -4.86 5.11
C LYS A 85 1.96 -4.39 6.57
N ILE A 86 2.86 -3.46 6.87
CA ILE A 86 2.99 -2.85 8.21
C ILE A 86 1.70 -2.11 8.58
N LEU A 87 1.12 -1.39 7.62
CA LEU A 87 -0.16 -0.70 7.77
C LEU A 87 -1.37 -1.65 7.75
N GLN A 88 -1.16 -2.96 7.61
CA GLN A 88 -2.20 -3.98 7.50
C GLN A 88 -3.24 -3.65 6.42
N MET A 89 -2.80 -3.00 5.35
CA MET A 89 -3.66 -2.72 4.22
C MET A 89 -4.01 -4.04 3.50
N PRO A 90 -5.29 -4.32 3.22
CA PRO A 90 -5.67 -5.52 2.50
C PRO A 90 -5.12 -5.47 1.07
N ILE A 91 -4.60 -6.60 0.61
CA ILE A 91 -4.20 -6.83 -0.78
C ILE A 91 -5.20 -7.79 -1.39
N TYR A 92 -5.91 -7.33 -2.42
CA TYR A 92 -6.86 -8.14 -3.18
C TYR A 92 -6.14 -8.76 -4.39
N GLN A 93 -6.53 -9.95 -4.80
CA GLN A 93 -5.96 -10.64 -5.95
C GLN A 93 -7.01 -10.78 -7.05
N MET A 94 -6.65 -10.40 -8.27
CA MET A 94 -7.45 -10.57 -9.49
C MET A 94 -6.94 -11.71 -10.35
#